data_AF-A0A257IV14-F1
#
_entry.id   AF-A0A257IV14-F1
#
_cell.length_a   1.000
_cell.length_b   1.000
_cell.length_c   1.000
_cell.angle_alpha   90.00
_cell.angle_beta   90.00
_cell.angle_gamma   90.00
#
_symmetry.space_group_name_H-M   'P 1'
#
loop_
_entity.id
_entity.type
_entity.pdbx_description
1 polymer ?
#
loop_
_entity_poly.entity_id
_entity_poly.type
_entity_poly.pdbx_seq_one_letter_code
_entity_poly.pdbx_strand_id
1 'polypeptide(L)'
;MPKNYFRKSSDNISIKNDVVLLNNKKYSGFLIELNTSKDTILVEGYIDGLLNGVCKKWYSKKQLMEERHYLGGQKNGRQIAFWQNGYKKFEFFAKNDAYEGELREYSENGQMFHLANYVKGQEEGSQKMWYDNGKIRANYVVIKGKRYGLLGTKNCKNVSDSIFVVR
;
A
#
# COMPACT_ATOMS: atom_id res chain seq x y z
N MET A 1 0.59 23.95 5.54
CA MET A 1 0.64 23.10 6.75
C MET A 1 1.70 23.67 7.72
N PRO A 2 1.42 23.79 9.03
CA PRO A 2 2.38 24.32 10.01
C PRO A 2 3.59 23.38 10.17
N LYS A 3 4.81 23.93 10.29
CA LYS A 3 6.06 23.16 10.50
C LYS A 3 6.33 22.85 11.97
N ASN A 4 5.32 22.34 12.67
CA ASN A 4 5.43 21.94 14.08
C ASN A 4 5.54 20.41 14.16
N TYR A 5 6.38 19.89 15.05
CA TYR A 5 6.60 18.46 15.23
C TYR A 5 6.33 18.06 16.68
N PHE A 6 5.54 17.02 16.89
CA PHE A 6 5.29 16.42 18.20
C PHE A 6 5.54 14.92 18.17
N ARG A 7 5.93 14.33 19.31
CA ARG A 7 6.01 12.87 19.39
C ARG A 7 4.59 12.32 19.41
N LYS A 8 4.35 11.30 18.58
CA LYS A 8 3.05 10.60 18.52
C LYS A 8 2.69 9.96 19.86
N SER A 9 3.69 9.58 20.66
CA SER A 9 3.53 8.94 21.97
C SER A 9 3.38 9.93 23.13
N SER A 10 3.26 11.24 22.89
CA SER A 10 3.13 12.22 23.97
C SER A 10 1.74 12.16 24.62
N ASP A 11 1.67 12.29 25.95
CA ASP A 11 0.41 12.19 26.73
C ASP A 11 -0.64 13.25 26.36
N ASN A 12 -0.22 14.35 25.76
CA ASN A 12 -1.08 15.42 25.28
C ASN A 12 -1.69 15.15 23.90
N ILE A 13 -1.27 14.09 23.22
CA ILE A 13 -1.85 13.62 21.96
C ILE A 13 -2.93 12.58 22.28
N SER A 14 -4.11 12.77 21.70
CA SER A 14 -5.19 11.77 21.73
C SER A 14 -5.83 11.64 20.36
N ILE A 15 -6.39 10.47 20.07
CA ILE A 15 -7.09 10.19 18.82
C ILE A 15 -8.54 9.85 19.16
N LYS A 16 -9.49 10.56 18.57
CA LYS A 16 -10.93 10.32 18.73
C LYS A 16 -11.56 10.31 17.35
N ASN A 17 -12.16 9.18 16.95
CA ASN A 17 -12.79 9.02 15.63
C ASN A 17 -11.89 9.49 14.48
N ASP A 18 -10.65 8.98 14.45
CA ASP A 18 -9.61 9.34 13.46
C ASP A 18 -9.16 10.82 13.46
N VAL A 19 -9.63 11.63 14.42
CA VAL A 19 -9.19 13.01 14.62
C VAL A 19 -8.12 13.06 15.71
N VAL A 20 -6.94 13.55 15.34
CA VAL A 20 -5.84 13.83 16.27
C VAL A 20 -6.08 15.15 16.99
N LEU A 21 -5.99 15.09 18.31
CA LEU A 21 -6.11 16.23 19.21
C LEU A 21 -4.79 16.43 19.97
N LEU A 22 -4.37 17.68 20.11
CA LEU A 22 -3.32 18.13 21.01
C LEU A 22 -3.97 18.97 22.12
N ASN A 23 -3.84 18.55 23.38
CA ASN A 23 -4.51 19.21 24.52
C ASN A 23 -6.02 19.43 24.28
N ASN A 24 -6.72 18.39 23.82
CA ASN A 24 -8.15 18.39 23.45
C ASN A 24 -8.55 19.33 22.29
N LYS A 25 -7.60 19.93 21.55
CA LYS A 25 -7.88 20.74 20.36
C LYS A 25 -7.39 20.03 19.10
N LYS A 26 -8.09 20.20 17.97
CA LYS A 26 -7.69 19.63 16.68
C LYS A 26 -6.25 20.01 16.34
N TYR A 27 -5.45 19.01 15.98
CA TYR A 27 -4.02 19.18 15.74
C TYR A 27 -3.70 19.47 14.27
N SER A 28 -2.82 20.43 14.04
CA SER A 28 -2.29 20.75 12.71
C SER A 28 -0.76 20.85 12.78
N GLY A 29 -0.08 19.93 12.11
CA GLY A 29 1.37 19.77 12.20
C GLY A 29 1.78 18.31 11.95
N PHE A 30 3.02 17.97 12.27
CA PHE A 30 3.58 16.65 12.06
C PHE A 30 3.64 15.87 13.37
N LEU A 31 3.28 14.59 13.35
CA LEU A 31 3.60 13.65 14.41
C LEU A 31 4.78 12.77 13.97
N ILE A 32 5.69 12.52 14.90
CA ILE A 32 6.85 11.66 14.68
C ILE A 32 6.89 10.52 15.69
N GLU A 33 7.42 9.37 15.25
CA GLU A 33 7.79 8.28 16.13
C GLU A 33 9.28 7.99 15.95
N LEU A 34 9.96 7.71 17.05
CA LEU A 34 11.40 7.45 17.08
C LEU A 34 11.64 6.00 17.56
N ASN A 35 12.69 5.36 17.04
CA ASN A 35 13.16 4.09 17.59
C ASN A 35 13.95 4.29 18.91
N THR A 36 14.43 3.20 19.48
CA THR A 36 15.26 3.19 20.71
C THR A 36 16.55 4.01 20.55
N SER A 37 17.12 4.05 19.36
CA SER A 37 18.29 4.87 19.00
C SER A 37 17.97 6.34 18.72
N LYS A 38 16.71 6.76 18.92
CA LYS A 38 16.17 8.11 18.64
C LYS A 38 16.14 8.51 17.15
N ASP A 39 16.31 7.57 16.23
CA ASP A 39 16.09 7.80 14.80
C ASP A 39 14.60 7.77 14.46
N THR A 40 14.17 8.59 13.49
CA THR A 40 12.77 8.67 13.07
C THR A 40 12.33 7.45 12.27
N ILE A 41 11.26 6.80 12.73
CA ILE A 41 10.65 5.62 12.08
C ILE A 41 9.28 5.92 11.47
N LEU A 42 8.67 7.06 11.82
CA LEU A 42 7.39 7.51 11.29
C LEU A 42 7.34 9.03 11.29
N VAL A 43 6.80 9.59 10.20
CA VAL A 43 6.39 11.00 10.08
C VAL A 43 5.01 11.02 9.45
N GLU A 44 4.05 11.62 10.13
CA GLU A 44 2.68 11.78 9.66
C GLU A 44 2.30 13.25 9.72
N GLY A 45 1.64 13.76 8.69
CA GLY A 45 1.14 15.13 8.66
C GLY A 45 -0.35 15.21 8.94
N TYR A 46 -0.78 16.25 9.65
CA TYR A 46 -2.16 16.49 10.02
C TYR A 46 -2.59 17.94 9.75
N ILE A 47 -3.83 18.11 9.31
CA ILE A 47 -4.56 19.38 9.25
C ILE A 47 -5.93 19.15 9.89
N ASP A 48 -6.28 19.96 10.88
CA ASP A 48 -7.54 19.86 11.64
C ASP A 48 -7.80 18.46 12.23
N GLY A 49 -6.71 17.82 12.64
CA GLY A 49 -6.68 16.48 13.22
C GLY A 49 -6.75 15.35 12.20
N LEU A 50 -6.89 15.63 10.91
CA LEU A 50 -6.98 14.62 9.85
C LEU A 50 -5.66 14.49 9.11
N LEU A 51 -5.31 13.27 8.69
CA LEU A 51 -4.11 13.01 7.89
C LEU A 51 -4.07 13.87 6.63
N ASN A 52 -2.93 14.49 6.38
CA ASN A 52 -2.75 15.41 5.27
C ASN A 52 -1.29 15.49 4.82
N GLY A 53 -1.08 15.47 3.51
CA GLY A 53 0.24 15.51 2.90
C GLY A 53 0.91 14.14 2.87
N VAL A 54 2.24 14.14 2.84
CA VAL A 54 3.05 12.94 2.66
C VAL A 54 3.45 12.37 4.02
N CYS A 55 2.99 11.16 4.30
CA CYS A 55 3.40 10.37 5.46
C CYS A 55 4.47 9.36 5.05
N LYS A 56 5.47 9.15 5.90
CA LYS A 56 6.59 8.27 5.63
C LYS A 56 6.85 7.37 6.82
N LYS A 57 7.21 6.11 6.53
CA LYS A 57 7.59 5.12 7.53
C LYS A 57 8.90 4.46 7.09
N TRP A 58 9.77 4.15 8.04
CA TRP A 58 11.09 3.58 7.77
C TRP A 58 11.30 2.27 8.53
N TYR A 59 12.12 1.40 7.95
CA TYR A 59 12.69 0.26 8.64
C TYR A 59 13.77 0.70 9.64
N SER A 60 14.15 -0.20 10.55
CA SER A 60 15.17 0.05 11.58
C SER A 60 16.53 0.49 11.01
N LYS A 61 16.87 0.11 9.78
CA LYS A 61 18.09 0.50 9.05
C LYS A 61 17.97 1.81 8.26
N LYS A 62 17.03 2.69 8.62
CA LYS A 62 16.76 3.99 7.94
C LYS A 62 16.31 3.89 6.48
N GLN A 63 15.96 2.69 6.03
CA GLN A 63 15.43 2.48 4.70
C GLN A 63 13.95 2.82 4.66
N LEU A 64 13.51 3.53 3.62
CA LEU A 64 12.10 3.86 3.43
C LEU A 64 11.29 2.58 3.30
N MET A 65 10.29 2.42 4.17
CA MET A 65 9.36 1.30 4.15
C MET A 65 8.11 1.67 3.37
N GLU A 66 7.53 2.85 3.65
CA GLU A 66 6.32 3.32 2.98
C GLU A 66 6.34 4.84 2.80
N GLU A 67 5.79 5.31 1.69
CA GLU A 67 5.39 6.69 1.47
C GLU A 67 3.93 6.73 1.02
N ARG A 68 3.10 7.47 1.75
CA ARG A 68 1.65 7.53 1.57
C ARG A 68 1.18 8.96 1.47
N HIS A 69 0.37 9.25 0.47
CA HIS A 69 -0.18 10.60 0.26
C HIS A 69 -1.62 10.64 0.76
N TYR A 70 -1.93 11.63 1.60
CA TYR A 70 -3.25 11.83 2.20
C TYR A 70 -3.77 13.24 1.93
N LEU A 71 -5.09 13.35 1.83
CA LEU A 71 -5.81 14.62 1.78
C LEU A 71 -7.09 14.50 2.62
N GLY A 72 -7.17 15.27 3.70
CA GLY A 72 -8.37 15.30 4.55
C GLY A 72 -8.73 13.96 5.18
N GLY A 73 -7.74 13.17 5.61
CA GLY A 73 -7.92 11.86 6.23
C GLY A 73 -7.96 10.70 5.23
N GLN A 74 -8.12 10.97 3.94
CA GLN A 74 -8.27 9.95 2.90
C GLN A 74 -6.98 9.79 2.09
N LYS A 75 -6.68 8.57 1.62
CA LYS A 75 -5.59 8.34 0.66
C LYS A 75 -5.91 9.08 -0.63
N ASN A 76 -4.99 9.95 -1.04
CA ASN A 76 -5.15 10.74 -2.25
C ASN A 76 -3.77 11.02 -2.84
N GLY A 77 -3.53 10.55 -4.07
CA GLY A 77 -2.23 10.56 -4.71
C GLY A 77 -1.49 9.22 -4.57
N ARG A 78 -0.16 9.29 -4.71
CA ARG A 78 0.71 8.12 -4.84
C ARG A 78 0.85 7.36 -3.53
N GLN A 79 0.84 6.03 -3.61
CA GLN A 79 1.02 5.12 -2.50
C GLN A 79 2.10 4.11 -2.88
N ILE A 80 3.18 4.06 -2.10
CA ILE A 80 4.32 3.18 -2.40
C ILE A 80 4.84 2.54 -1.12
N ALA A 81 5.23 1.27 -1.24
CA ALA A 81 5.98 0.57 -0.20
C ALA A 81 7.16 -0.17 -0.80
N PHE A 82 8.11 -0.49 0.05
CA PHE A 82 9.34 -1.18 -0.28
C PHE A 82 9.56 -2.37 0.65
N TRP A 83 10.29 -3.36 0.17
CA TRP A 83 10.85 -4.43 0.99
C TRP A 83 12.10 -3.96 1.73
N GLN A 84 12.57 -4.74 2.71
CA GLN A 84 13.80 -4.43 3.48
C GLN A 84 15.10 -4.48 2.67
N ASN A 85 15.04 -4.94 1.42
CA ASN A 85 16.17 -4.87 0.50
C ASN A 85 16.07 -3.64 -0.44
N GLY A 86 14.98 -2.87 -0.35
CA GLY A 86 14.79 -1.62 -1.09
C GLY A 86 14.09 -1.77 -2.42
N TYR A 87 13.78 -3.00 -2.85
CA TYR A 87 12.90 -3.19 -3.98
C TYR A 87 11.49 -2.74 -3.63
N LYS A 88 10.77 -2.21 -4.62
CA LYS A 88 9.36 -1.86 -4.44
C LYS A 88 8.60 -3.11 -4.03
N LYS A 89 7.64 -2.94 -3.14
CA LYS A 89 6.67 -3.97 -2.75
C LYS A 89 5.38 -3.78 -3.52
N PHE A 90 4.89 -2.56 -3.55
CA PHE A 90 3.83 -2.16 -4.47
C PHE A 90 3.90 -0.66 -4.76
N GLU A 91 3.20 -0.25 -5.81
CA GLU A 91 2.94 1.14 -6.14
C GLU A 91 1.54 1.26 -6.77
N PHE A 92 0.76 2.23 -6.32
CA PHE A 92 -0.52 2.59 -6.92
C PHE A 92 -0.87 4.06 -6.64
N PHE A 93 -1.90 4.57 -7.33
CA PHE A 93 -2.52 5.85 -7.00
C PHE A 93 -3.89 5.62 -6.35
N ALA A 94 -4.21 6.47 -5.39
CA ALA A 94 -5.52 6.50 -4.75
C ALA A 94 -6.21 7.84 -5.00
N LYS A 95 -7.53 7.83 -5.10
CA LYS A 95 -8.37 9.03 -5.12
C LYS A 95 -9.55 8.79 -4.18
N ASN A 96 -9.58 9.53 -3.07
CA ASN A 96 -10.60 9.39 -2.02
C ASN A 96 -10.71 7.93 -1.53
N ASP A 97 -9.57 7.37 -1.11
CA ASP A 97 -9.40 5.97 -0.65
C ASP A 97 -9.61 4.87 -1.69
N ALA A 98 -10.11 5.18 -2.88
CA ALA A 98 -10.27 4.22 -3.96
C ALA A 98 -9.00 4.12 -4.83
N TYR A 99 -8.65 2.91 -5.27
CA TYR A 99 -7.61 2.71 -6.29
C TYR A 99 -7.98 3.45 -7.60
N GLU A 100 -6.99 4.09 -8.20
CA GLU A 100 -7.15 4.82 -9.47
C GLU A 100 -5.92 4.57 -10.36
N GLY A 101 -6.15 4.11 -11.58
CA GLY A 101 -5.09 3.76 -12.52
C GLY A 101 -4.40 2.44 -12.18
N GLU A 102 -3.08 2.41 -12.39
CA GLU A 102 -2.31 1.18 -12.35
C GLU A 102 -1.85 0.82 -10.92
N LEU A 103 -2.07 -0.43 -10.53
CA LEU A 103 -1.44 -1.09 -9.38
C LEU A 103 -0.34 -2.02 -9.89
N ARG A 104 0.86 -1.87 -9.32
CA ARG A 104 2.00 -2.77 -9.53
C ARG A 104 2.39 -3.41 -8.21
N GLU A 105 2.54 -4.72 -8.15
CA GLU A 105 3.07 -5.44 -6.99
C GLU A 105 4.23 -6.33 -7.38
N TYR A 106 5.21 -6.38 -6.49
CA TYR A 106 6.49 -7.02 -6.71
C TYR A 106 6.86 -7.89 -5.51
N SER A 107 7.47 -9.03 -5.78
CA SER A 107 8.01 -9.92 -4.76
C SER A 107 9.29 -9.32 -4.16
N GLU A 108 9.78 -9.94 -3.10
CA GLU A 108 11.01 -9.48 -2.44
C GLU A 108 12.23 -9.59 -3.35
N ASN A 109 12.26 -10.43 -4.39
CA ASN A 109 13.37 -10.46 -5.36
C ASN A 109 13.26 -9.37 -6.45
N GLY A 110 12.25 -8.50 -6.39
CA GLY A 110 12.01 -7.42 -7.33
C GLY A 110 11.21 -7.82 -8.58
N GLN A 111 10.79 -9.07 -8.71
CA GLN A 111 9.97 -9.52 -9.84
C GLN A 111 8.51 -9.07 -9.66
N MET A 112 7.94 -8.49 -10.69
CA MET A 112 6.52 -8.14 -10.71
C MET A 112 5.67 -9.41 -10.80
N PHE A 113 4.76 -9.61 -9.86
CA PHE A 113 3.83 -10.74 -9.88
C PHE A 113 2.38 -10.31 -10.11
N HIS A 114 2.08 -9.02 -10.00
CA HIS A 114 0.73 -8.49 -10.22
C HIS A 114 0.75 -7.09 -10.83
N LEU A 115 -0.05 -6.93 -11.87
CA LEU A 115 -0.32 -5.70 -12.57
C LEU A 115 -1.83 -5.60 -12.74
N ALA A 116 -2.43 -4.53 -12.23
CA ALA A 116 -3.86 -4.32 -12.33
C ALA A 116 -4.20 -2.87 -12.67
N ASN A 117 -5.36 -2.67 -13.29
CA ASN A 117 -5.88 -1.34 -13.60
C ASN A 117 -7.24 -1.14 -12.93
N TYR A 118 -7.42 0.03 -12.33
CA TYR A 118 -8.60 0.41 -11.57
C TYR A 118 -9.16 1.75 -12.03
N VAL A 119 -10.48 1.88 -11.98
CA VAL A 119 -11.21 3.15 -12.11
C VAL A 119 -12.17 3.24 -10.94
N LYS A 120 -12.04 4.27 -10.09
CA LYS A 120 -12.89 4.47 -8.90
C LYS A 120 -12.96 3.23 -8.00
N GLY A 121 -11.82 2.55 -7.81
CA GLY A 121 -11.69 1.38 -6.95
C GLY A 121 -12.17 0.06 -7.56
N GLN A 122 -12.64 0.05 -8.81
CA GLN A 122 -13.09 -1.16 -9.50
C GLN A 122 -12.10 -1.54 -10.60
N GLU A 123 -11.85 -2.84 -10.80
CA GLU A 123 -11.03 -3.31 -11.91
C GLU A 123 -11.62 -2.85 -13.25
N GLU A 124 -10.83 -2.19 -14.08
CA GLU A 124 -11.20 -1.78 -15.44
C GLU A 124 -9.92 -1.73 -16.29
N GLY A 125 -9.97 -2.30 -17.49
CA GLY A 125 -8.79 -2.44 -18.35
C GLY A 125 -7.98 -3.71 -18.06
N SER A 126 -6.71 -3.72 -18.45
CA SER A 126 -5.86 -4.92 -18.45
C SER A 126 -5.41 -5.34 -17.05
N GLN A 127 -5.46 -6.64 -16.79
CA GLN A 127 -5.03 -7.29 -15.57
C GLN A 127 -4.06 -8.42 -15.92
N LYS A 128 -2.96 -8.54 -15.19
CA LYS A 128 -1.93 -9.54 -15.44
C LYS A 128 -1.31 -10.02 -14.14
N MET A 129 -1.15 -11.32 -14.02
CA MET A 129 -0.50 -11.97 -12.88
C MET A 129 0.50 -12.99 -13.39
N TRP A 130 1.60 -13.14 -12.66
CA TRP A 130 2.66 -14.09 -12.96
C TRP A 130 2.87 -15.02 -11.77
N TYR A 131 3.35 -16.23 -12.05
CA TYR A 131 3.96 -17.08 -11.03
C TYR A 131 5.39 -16.62 -10.75
N ASP A 132 5.98 -17.12 -9.66
CA ASP A 132 7.37 -16.81 -9.27
C ASP A 132 8.41 -17.23 -10.33
N ASN A 133 8.06 -18.15 -11.23
CA ASN A 133 8.90 -18.55 -12.37
C ASN A 133 8.73 -17.63 -13.61
N GLY A 134 7.98 -16.53 -13.49
CA GLY A 134 7.72 -15.58 -14.57
C GLY A 134 6.68 -16.03 -15.59
N LYS A 135 6.08 -17.23 -15.47
CA LYS A 135 4.99 -17.65 -16.38
C LYS A 135 3.71 -16.90 -16.05
N ILE A 136 2.92 -16.60 -17.09
CA ILE A 136 1.60 -15.98 -16.93
C ILE A 136 0.69 -16.91 -16.13
N ARG A 137 0.20 -16.40 -15.01
CA ARG A 137 -0.83 -17.01 -14.17
C ARG A 137 -2.22 -16.57 -14.62
N ALA A 138 -2.40 -15.28 -14.90
CA ALA A 138 -3.63 -14.72 -15.42
C ALA A 138 -3.31 -13.55 -16.36
N ASN A 139 -4.11 -13.39 -17.40
CA ASN A 139 -4.02 -12.30 -18.36
C ASN A 139 -5.39 -12.05 -18.98
N TYR A 140 -6.07 -11.02 -18.51
CA TYR A 140 -7.44 -10.72 -18.89
C TYR A 140 -7.69 -9.21 -18.89
N VAL A 141 -8.78 -8.79 -19.54
CA VAL A 141 -9.26 -7.40 -19.52
C VAL A 141 -10.61 -7.36 -18.83
N VAL A 142 -10.84 -6.33 -18.03
CA VAL A 142 -12.16 -6.02 -17.47
C VAL A 142 -12.77 -4.87 -18.27
N ILE A 143 -13.98 -5.09 -18.77
CA ILE A 143 -14.74 -4.09 -19.53
C ILE A 143 -16.13 -4.05 -18.93
N LYS A 144 -16.49 -2.92 -18.31
CA LYS A 144 -17.80 -2.73 -17.65
C LYS A 144 -18.11 -3.87 -16.66
N GLY A 145 -17.11 -4.21 -15.84
CA GLY A 145 -17.20 -5.26 -14.81
C GLY A 145 -17.20 -6.70 -15.32
N LYS A 146 -17.12 -6.94 -16.63
CA LYS A 146 -17.00 -8.29 -17.21
C LYS A 146 -15.55 -8.61 -17.56
N ARG A 147 -15.10 -9.81 -17.23
CA ARG A 147 -13.72 -10.26 -17.45
C ARG A 147 -13.59 -11.09 -18.74
N TYR A 148 -12.59 -10.79 -19.55
CA TYR A 148 -12.32 -11.47 -20.83
C TYR A 148 -10.85 -11.88 -20.91
N GLY A 149 -10.57 -13.16 -21.15
CA GLY A 149 -9.22 -13.70 -21.28
C GLY A 149 -8.93 -14.82 -20.28
N LEU A 150 -7.65 -15.02 -19.99
CA LEU A 150 -7.17 -16.06 -19.09
C LEU A 150 -7.31 -15.59 -17.64
N LEU A 151 -8.32 -16.09 -16.92
CA LEU A 151 -8.56 -15.74 -15.51
C LEU A 151 -7.70 -16.52 -14.51
N GLY A 152 -6.92 -17.48 -15.00
CA GLY A 152 -6.20 -18.44 -14.17
C GLY A 152 -6.41 -19.88 -14.64
N THR A 153 -5.62 -20.79 -14.10
CA THR A 153 -5.84 -22.23 -14.23
C THR A 153 -6.73 -22.70 -13.09
N LYS A 154 -7.91 -23.25 -13.40
CA LYS A 154 -8.59 -24.20 -12.50
C LYS A 154 -7.96 -25.56 -12.78
N ASN A 155 -7.15 -26.06 -11.85
CA ASN A 155 -6.63 -27.42 -11.98
C ASN A 155 -7.82 -28.40 -11.91
N CYS A 156 -8.13 -29.07 -13.02
CA CYS A 156 -9.19 -30.08 -13.07
C CYS A 156 -8.73 -31.47 -12.55
N LYS A 157 -7.47 -31.61 -12.13
CA LYS A 157 -6.91 -32.74 -11.38
C LYS A 157 -5.83 -32.23 -10.42
N ASN A 158 -5.74 -32.77 -9.20
CA ASN A 158 -4.65 -32.41 -8.31
C ASN A 158 -3.33 -32.93 -8.92
N VAL A 159 -2.27 -32.12 -8.82
CA VAL A 159 -0.92 -32.53 -9.22
C VAL A 159 -0.48 -33.80 -8.45
N SER A 160 -1.00 -34.01 -7.24
CA SER A 160 -0.80 -35.24 -6.45
C SER A 160 -1.41 -36.49 -7.08
N ASP A 161 -2.49 -36.36 -7.86
CA ASP A 161 -3.19 -37.51 -8.44
C ASP A 161 -2.42 -38.15 -9.61
N SER A 162 -1.32 -37.52 -10.04
CA SER A 162 -0.44 -38.00 -11.11
C SER A 162 0.89 -38.57 -10.57
N ILE A 163 1.20 -38.39 -9.28
CA ILE A 163 2.51 -38.72 -8.70
C ILE A 163 2.52 -40.13 -8.09
N PHE A 164 1.36 -40.70 -7.77
CA PHE A 164 1.23 -42.04 -7.19
C PHE A 164 0.54 -43.01 -8.15
N VAL A 165 1.14 -43.24 -9.32
CA VAL A 165 0.94 -44.51 -10.02
C VAL A 165 2.14 -45.37 -9.68
N VAL A 166 2.10 -45.98 -8.48
CA VAL A 166 3.03 -47.04 -8.11
C VAL A 166 2.66 -48.25 -8.97
N ARG A 167 3.60 -48.68 -9.81
CA ARG A 167 3.55 -50.00 -10.46
C ARG A 167 3.97 -51.07 -9.49
#